data_AF-G9L520-F1
#
_entry.id   AF-G9L520-F1
#
_cell.length_a   1.000
_cell.length_b   1.000
_cell.length_c   1.000
_cell.angle_alpha   90.00
_cell.angle_beta   90.00
_cell.angle_gamma   90.00
#
_symmetry.space_group_name_H-M   'P 1'
#
loop_
_entity.id
_entity.type
_entity.pdbx_description
1 polymer ?
#
loop_
_entity_poly.entity_id
_entity_poly.type
_entity_poly.pdbx_seq_one_letter_code
_entity_poly.pdbx_strand_id
1 'polypeptide(L)'
;CGLVALWMAGTLLAPPSGIPLERLVEMAMERGYTAQGEMFSVADMGKLAQETLGCQVEQLHGGLGGPNRARVLWHLVSGHPLLIPYDEDFNHEPCHRKGHKAHWAVSTGVLLGVRAVPRLGYSEDPELPGLFHPVPTMPHQPPALPEEGSAGAVYLLSKQGKSWHYQLWDYDQVRDSNLQL
;
A
#
# COMPACT_ATOMS: atom_id res chain seq x y z
N CYS A 1 -13.04 1.61 7.45
CA CYS A 1 -11.60 1.76 7.13
C CYS A 1 -11.24 1.06 5.83
N GLY A 2 -11.55 -0.24 5.68
CA GLY A 2 -11.26 -0.99 4.44
C GLY A 2 -11.81 -0.35 3.17
N LEU A 3 -13.11 -0.01 3.13
CA LEU A 3 -13.72 0.64 1.97
C LEU A 3 -13.09 2.01 1.65
N VAL A 4 -12.67 2.76 2.68
CA VAL A 4 -11.96 4.03 2.52
C VAL A 4 -10.55 3.79 1.96
N ALA A 5 -9.85 2.74 2.41
CA ALA A 5 -8.55 2.37 1.85
C ALA A 5 -8.65 1.96 0.37
N LEU A 6 -9.68 1.17 0.01
CA LEU A 6 -9.96 0.84 -1.38
C LEU A 6 -10.28 2.08 -2.22
N TRP A 7 -11.11 2.98 -1.69
CA TRP A 7 -11.43 4.25 -2.34
C TRP A 7 -10.16 5.08 -2.61
N MET A 8 -9.29 5.22 -1.61
CA MET A 8 -8.00 5.90 -1.77
C MET A 8 -7.12 5.22 -2.84
N ALA A 9 -7.06 3.88 -2.86
CA ALA A 9 -6.33 3.14 -3.90
C ALA A 9 -6.89 3.41 -5.31
N GLY A 10 -8.23 3.50 -5.44
CA GLY A 10 -8.90 3.82 -6.69
C GLY A 10 -8.50 5.18 -7.28
N THR A 11 -8.21 6.18 -6.43
CA THR A 11 -7.76 7.51 -6.91
C THR A 11 -6.43 7.48 -7.65
N LEU A 12 -5.59 6.47 -7.40
CA LEU A 12 -4.32 6.28 -8.12
C LEU A 12 -4.51 5.57 -9.46
N LEU A 13 -5.47 4.67 -9.54
CA LEU A 13 -5.73 3.86 -10.74
C LEU A 13 -6.56 4.61 -11.79
N ALA A 14 -7.47 5.50 -11.36
CA ALA A 14 -8.36 6.23 -12.27
C ALA A 14 -8.67 7.68 -11.82
N PRO A 15 -7.73 8.64 -11.98
CA PRO A 15 -8.03 10.08 -11.83
C PRO A 15 -8.70 10.64 -13.09
N PRO A 16 -9.67 11.59 -13.06
CA PRO A 16 -10.25 12.36 -11.96
C PRO A 16 -11.74 12.06 -11.67
N SER A 17 -12.33 11.03 -12.27
CA SER A 17 -13.76 10.65 -12.16
C SER A 17 -13.97 9.39 -11.31
N GLY A 18 -13.11 9.17 -10.32
CA GLY A 18 -13.09 7.97 -9.46
C GLY A 18 -14.45 7.66 -8.84
N ILE A 19 -14.64 6.40 -8.44
CA ILE A 19 -15.90 5.92 -7.87
C ILE A 19 -16.17 6.60 -6.52
N PRO A 20 -17.37 7.18 -6.30
CA PRO A 20 -17.75 7.73 -5.00
C PRO A 20 -17.68 6.67 -3.90
N LEU A 21 -17.27 7.06 -2.69
CA LEU A 21 -17.18 6.12 -1.57
C LEU A 21 -18.53 5.47 -1.26
N GLU A 22 -19.62 6.22 -1.40
CA GLU A 22 -20.99 5.76 -1.21
C GLU A 22 -21.30 4.59 -2.14
N ARG A 23 -20.82 4.64 -3.39
CA ARG A 23 -21.03 3.56 -4.35
C ARG A 23 -20.27 2.28 -3.97
N LEU A 24 -19.08 2.42 -3.38
CA LEU A 24 -18.35 1.26 -2.85
C LEU A 24 -19.09 0.62 -1.67
N VAL A 25 -19.67 1.43 -0.79
CA VAL A 25 -20.46 0.96 0.36
C VAL A 25 -21.72 0.24 -0.13
N GLU A 26 -22.48 0.85 -1.03
CA GLU A 26 -23.68 0.25 -1.63
C GLU A 26 -23.37 -1.11 -2.25
N MET A 27 -22.34 -1.19 -3.08
CA MET A 27 -21.99 -2.44 -3.76
C MET A 27 -21.50 -3.50 -2.78
N ALA A 28 -20.72 -3.13 -1.76
CA ALA A 28 -20.31 -4.06 -0.71
C ALA A 28 -21.51 -4.62 0.07
N MET A 29 -22.53 -3.80 0.32
CA MET A 29 -23.78 -4.24 0.98
C MET A 29 -24.63 -5.13 0.06
N GLU A 30 -24.80 -4.76 -1.22
CA GLU A 30 -25.52 -5.56 -2.22
C GLU A 30 -24.91 -6.96 -2.39
N ARG A 31 -23.58 -7.06 -2.30
CA ARG A 31 -22.83 -8.33 -2.38
C ARG A 31 -22.77 -9.10 -1.06
N GLY A 32 -23.26 -8.51 0.04
CA GLY A 32 -23.22 -9.13 1.37
C GLY A 32 -21.82 -9.18 1.99
N TYR A 33 -20.88 -8.36 1.52
CA TYR A 33 -19.52 -8.27 2.08
C TYR A 33 -19.48 -7.47 3.38
N THR A 34 -20.50 -6.63 3.61
CA THR A 34 -20.58 -5.72 4.75
C THR A 34 -22.04 -5.47 5.13
N ALA A 35 -22.29 -5.25 6.42
CA ALA A 35 -23.58 -4.78 6.94
C ALA A 35 -23.58 -3.27 7.22
N GLN A 36 -22.45 -2.70 7.63
CA GLN A 36 -22.34 -1.30 8.08
C GLN A 36 -21.09 -0.57 7.54
N GLY A 37 -20.38 -1.16 6.57
CA GLY A 37 -19.17 -0.60 5.96
C GLY A 37 -17.86 -1.19 6.51
N GLU A 38 -17.93 -2.17 7.39
CA GLU A 38 -16.80 -3.02 7.80
C GLU A 38 -16.33 -3.92 6.65
N MET A 39 -15.03 -4.23 6.61
CA MET A 39 -14.47 -5.17 5.64
C MET A 39 -13.43 -6.04 6.34
N PHE A 40 -13.74 -7.31 6.53
CA PHE A 40 -12.91 -8.26 7.26
C PHE A 40 -12.19 -9.28 6.36
N SER A 41 -12.65 -9.42 5.12
CA SER A 41 -12.18 -10.46 4.20
C SER A 41 -11.33 -9.84 3.10
N VAL A 42 -10.06 -10.25 3.01
CA VAL A 42 -9.16 -9.85 1.91
C VAL A 42 -9.70 -10.34 0.56
N ALA A 43 -10.33 -11.52 0.54
CA ALA A 43 -10.92 -12.07 -0.67
C ALA A 43 -12.10 -11.21 -1.17
N ASP A 44 -12.98 -10.77 -0.28
CA ASP A 44 -14.13 -9.94 -0.65
C ASP A 44 -13.71 -8.51 -0.99
N MET A 45 -12.70 -7.97 -0.30
CA MET A 45 -12.03 -6.73 -0.71
C MET A 45 -11.53 -6.82 -2.15
N GLY A 46 -10.87 -7.94 -2.51
CA GLY A 46 -10.35 -8.15 -3.85
C GLY A 46 -11.45 -8.21 -4.92
N LYS A 47 -12.53 -8.97 -4.68
CA LYS A 47 -13.68 -9.02 -5.58
C LYS A 47 -14.30 -7.64 -5.77
N LEU A 48 -14.52 -6.91 -4.67
CA LEU A 48 -15.07 -5.55 -4.71
C LEU A 48 -14.19 -4.62 -5.53
N ALA A 49 -12.87 -4.67 -5.35
CA ALA A 49 -11.92 -3.87 -6.12
C ALA A 49 -11.97 -4.18 -7.62
N GLN A 50 -12.03 -5.46 -8.01
CA GLN A 50 -12.16 -5.86 -9.42
C GLN A 50 -13.48 -5.36 -10.04
N GLU A 51 -14.60 -5.53 -9.34
CA GLU A 51 -15.92 -5.13 -9.84
C GLU A 51 -16.08 -3.61 -9.95
N THR A 52 -15.57 -2.88 -8.96
CA THR A 52 -15.73 -1.42 -8.90
C THR A 52 -14.67 -0.74 -9.76
N LEU A 53 -13.40 -1.02 -9.53
CA LEU A 53 -12.30 -0.29 -10.17
C LEU A 53 -11.91 -0.85 -11.54
N GLY A 54 -12.46 -2.01 -11.95
CA GLY A 54 -12.09 -2.69 -13.19
C GLY A 54 -10.62 -3.10 -13.23
N CYS A 55 -9.98 -3.26 -12.07
CA CYS A 55 -8.56 -3.55 -11.94
C CYS A 55 -8.30 -5.06 -11.81
N GLN A 56 -7.04 -5.46 -12.00
CA GLN A 56 -6.58 -6.78 -11.60
C GLN A 56 -6.16 -6.75 -10.13
N VAL A 57 -6.54 -7.80 -9.41
CA VAL A 57 -6.19 -7.96 -8.00
C VAL A 57 -5.45 -9.26 -7.82
N GLU A 58 -4.39 -9.19 -7.03
CA GLU A 58 -3.71 -10.36 -6.50
C GLU A 58 -3.82 -10.37 -4.99
N GLN A 59 -4.27 -11.50 -4.44
CA GLN A 59 -4.25 -11.76 -3.01
C GLN A 59 -2.95 -12.48 -2.64
N LEU A 60 -2.22 -11.92 -1.68
CA LEU A 60 -1.04 -12.56 -1.10
C LEU A 60 -1.42 -13.29 0.20
N HIS A 61 -0.79 -14.45 0.43
CA HIS A 61 -0.93 -15.25 1.64
C HIS A 61 0.43 -15.36 2.35
N GLY A 62 0.42 -15.43 3.68
CA GLY A 62 1.65 -15.56 4.48
C GLY A 62 2.35 -14.23 4.81
N GLY A 63 1.62 -13.11 4.77
CA GLY A 63 2.11 -11.79 5.14
C GLY A 63 2.96 -11.11 4.06
N LEU A 64 3.65 -10.01 4.41
CA LEU A 64 4.45 -9.22 3.47
C LEU A 64 5.90 -9.72 3.30
N GLY A 65 6.39 -10.58 4.20
CA GLY A 65 7.79 -11.02 4.23
C GLY A 65 8.12 -12.19 3.29
N GLY A 66 9.36 -12.69 3.40
CA GLY A 66 9.80 -13.91 2.72
C GLY A 66 9.52 -13.89 1.20
N PRO A 67 8.81 -14.88 0.64
CA PRO A 67 8.60 -14.95 -0.81
C PRO A 67 7.76 -13.79 -1.37
N ASN A 68 6.97 -13.11 -0.53
CA ASN A 68 6.13 -11.98 -0.95
C ASN A 68 6.88 -10.66 -1.00
N ARG A 69 8.00 -10.53 -0.27
CA ARG A 69 8.69 -9.25 -0.09
C ARG A 69 9.09 -8.60 -1.40
N ALA A 70 9.82 -9.34 -2.24
CA ALA A 70 10.26 -8.83 -3.54
C ALA A 70 9.06 -8.46 -4.42
N ARG A 71 8.01 -9.28 -4.40
CA ARG A 71 6.79 -9.06 -5.18
C ARG A 71 6.07 -7.77 -4.77
N VAL A 72 5.90 -7.56 -3.46
CA VAL A 72 5.32 -6.34 -2.88
C VAL A 72 6.11 -5.09 -3.28
N LEU A 73 7.43 -5.12 -3.15
CA LEU A 73 8.28 -3.99 -3.49
C LEU A 73 8.22 -3.69 -5.00
N TRP A 74 8.27 -4.72 -5.84
CA TRP A 74 8.13 -4.56 -7.29
C TRP A 74 6.78 -3.97 -7.69
N HIS A 75 5.70 -4.40 -7.04
CA HIS A 75 4.35 -3.87 -7.27
C HIS A 75 4.28 -2.37 -6.99
N LEU A 76 4.83 -1.93 -5.86
CA LEU A 76 4.87 -0.52 -5.46
C LEU A 76 5.81 0.31 -6.34
N VAL A 77 7.00 -0.20 -6.67
CA VAL A 77 7.95 0.47 -7.59
C VAL A 77 7.32 0.67 -8.97
N SER A 78 6.44 -0.24 -9.39
CA SER A 78 5.69 -0.12 -10.65
C SER A 78 4.52 0.86 -10.59
N GLY A 79 4.32 1.54 -9.45
CA GLY A 79 3.27 2.55 -9.28
C GLY A 79 1.89 2.00 -8.94
N HIS A 80 1.78 0.71 -8.57
CA HIS A 80 0.49 0.13 -8.21
C HIS A 80 0.22 0.23 -6.70
N PRO A 81 -1.05 0.44 -6.30
CA PRO A 81 -1.41 0.50 -4.89
C PRO A 81 -1.41 -0.89 -4.24
N LEU A 82 -1.11 -0.91 -2.94
CA LEU A 82 -1.18 -2.10 -2.09
C LEU A 82 -2.14 -1.84 -0.93
N LEU A 83 -3.14 -2.70 -0.77
CA LEU A 83 -4.02 -2.68 0.42
C LEU A 83 -3.46 -3.62 1.49
N ILE A 84 -3.33 -3.12 2.71
CA ILE A 84 -2.68 -3.85 3.81
C ILE A 84 -3.63 -3.87 5.02
N PRO A 85 -4.12 -5.04 5.44
CA PRO A 85 -4.67 -5.19 6.78
C PRO A 85 -3.54 -5.15 7.80
N TYR A 86 -3.69 -4.37 8.86
CA TYR A 86 -2.69 -4.19 9.91
C TYR A 86 -3.37 -3.80 11.23
N ASP A 87 -2.69 -3.91 12.37
CA ASP A 87 -3.20 -3.34 13.63
C ASP A 87 -2.77 -1.88 13.80
N GLU A 88 -3.72 -1.01 14.07
CA GLU A 88 -3.53 0.44 14.23
C GLU A 88 -3.21 0.84 15.69
N ASP A 89 -2.11 1.57 15.90
CA ASP A 89 -1.82 2.19 17.21
C ASP A 89 -2.46 3.59 17.37
N PHE A 90 -2.28 4.23 18.53
CA PHE A 90 -2.85 5.55 18.81
C PHE A 90 -2.36 6.66 17.85
N ASN A 91 -1.16 6.52 17.28
CA ASN A 91 -0.60 7.41 16.26
C ASN A 91 -0.93 6.98 14.82
N HIS A 92 -1.77 5.95 14.68
CA HIS A 92 -2.16 5.29 13.44
C HIS A 92 -1.10 4.45 12.73
N GLU A 93 0.12 4.38 13.28
CA GLU A 93 1.18 3.54 12.75
C GLU A 93 0.90 2.05 13.01
N PRO A 94 1.59 1.15 12.30
CA PRO A 94 1.45 -0.28 12.53
C PRO A 94 1.96 -0.70 13.90
N CYS A 95 1.20 -1.54 14.58
CA CYS A 95 1.58 -2.14 15.85
C CYS A 95 1.22 -3.62 15.89
N HIS A 96 1.59 -4.30 16.96
CA HIS A 96 1.32 -5.73 17.14
C HIS A 96 0.28 -5.95 18.26
N ARG A 97 -1.01 -5.97 17.91
CA ARG A 97 -2.14 -6.06 18.87
C ARG A 97 -3.03 -7.29 18.65
N LYS A 98 -2.54 -8.31 17.93
CA LYS A 98 -3.21 -9.60 17.66
C LYS A 98 -4.61 -9.44 17.05
N GLY A 99 -4.78 -8.47 16.16
CA GLY A 99 -6.05 -8.18 15.49
C GLY A 99 -7.06 -7.40 16.32
N HIS A 100 -6.77 -7.10 17.60
CA HIS A 100 -7.67 -6.31 18.44
C HIS A 100 -7.82 -4.85 17.98
N LYS A 101 -6.95 -4.39 17.09
CA LYS A 101 -6.98 -3.06 16.47
C LYS A 101 -6.93 -3.17 14.95
N ALA A 102 -7.47 -4.25 14.38
CA ALA A 102 -7.41 -4.52 12.97
C ALA A 102 -7.99 -3.34 12.17
N HIS A 103 -7.21 -2.93 11.18
CA HIS A 103 -7.43 -1.77 10.34
C HIS A 103 -6.95 -2.04 8.93
N TRP A 104 -7.21 -1.09 8.04
CA TRP A 104 -6.77 -1.15 6.65
C TRP A 104 -6.03 0.13 6.29
N ALA A 105 -4.89 -0.04 5.62
CA ALA A 105 -4.16 1.04 4.99
C ALA A 105 -4.03 0.78 3.48
N VAL A 106 -3.70 1.85 2.77
CA VAL A 106 -3.17 1.78 1.41
C VAL A 106 -1.73 2.26 1.42
N SER A 107 -0.84 1.51 0.78
CA SER A 107 0.50 1.97 0.42
C SER A 107 0.53 2.30 -1.06
N THR A 108 1.09 3.46 -1.38
CA THR A 108 1.02 4.08 -2.72
C THR A 108 2.39 4.29 -3.34
N GLY A 109 3.44 4.01 -2.59
CA GLY A 109 4.82 4.09 -3.02
C GLY A 109 5.76 3.51 -1.98
N VAL A 110 7.04 3.52 -2.30
CA VAL A 110 8.10 2.99 -1.45
C VAL A 110 9.32 3.91 -1.51
N LEU A 111 9.95 4.11 -0.37
CA LEU A 111 11.27 4.73 -0.25
C LEU A 111 12.30 3.62 0.02
N LEU A 112 13.30 3.54 -0.86
CA LEU A 112 14.32 2.50 -0.83
C LEU A 112 15.69 3.11 -0.53
N GLY A 113 16.30 2.67 0.56
CA GLY A 113 17.71 2.91 0.85
C GLY A 113 18.58 2.07 -0.07
N VAL A 114 19.17 2.70 -1.09
CA VAL A 114 20.02 2.04 -2.09
C VAL A 114 21.50 2.37 -1.90
N ARG A 115 22.38 1.41 -2.20
CA ARG A 115 23.85 1.63 -2.12
C ARG A 115 24.40 2.48 -3.26
N ALA A 116 23.68 2.53 -4.38
CA ALA A 116 24.04 3.31 -5.55
C ALA A 116 22.77 3.83 -6.22
N VAL A 117 22.83 5.08 -6.68
CA VAL A 117 21.73 5.73 -7.40
C VAL A 117 21.50 5.02 -8.74
N PRO A 118 20.24 4.72 -9.11
CA PRO A 118 19.95 4.21 -10.45
C PRO A 118 20.42 5.19 -11.52
N ARG A 119 21.17 4.70 -12.51
CA ARG A 119 21.90 5.57 -13.45
C ARG A 119 21.00 6.29 -14.47
N LEU A 120 19.80 5.78 -14.73
CA LEU A 120 18.95 6.24 -15.83
C LEU A 120 17.52 6.51 -15.35
N GLY A 121 17.03 7.71 -15.66
CA GLY A 121 15.63 8.08 -15.46
C GLY A 121 15.28 8.53 -14.04
N TYR A 122 16.28 8.88 -13.22
CA TYR A 122 16.08 9.47 -11.89
C TYR A 122 16.72 10.85 -11.82
N SER A 123 16.07 11.76 -11.08
CA SER A 123 16.63 13.06 -10.72
C SER A 123 16.75 13.17 -9.21
N GLU A 124 17.80 13.84 -8.75
CA GLU A 124 17.93 14.21 -7.34
C GLU A 124 16.93 15.32 -7.01
N ASP A 125 16.30 15.21 -5.85
CA ASP A 125 15.40 16.23 -5.33
C ASP A 125 16.22 17.50 -5.00
N PRO A 126 15.79 18.69 -5.46
CA PRO A 126 16.55 19.93 -5.27
C PRO A 126 16.58 20.41 -3.81
N GLU A 127 15.63 19.98 -2.98
CA GLU A 127 15.50 20.38 -1.56
C GLU A 127 16.04 19.32 -0.61
N LEU A 128 16.10 18.06 -1.05
CA LEU A 128 16.51 16.91 -0.24
C LEU A 128 17.68 16.15 -0.88
N PRO A 129 18.94 16.56 -0.60
CA PRO A 129 20.13 15.86 -1.11
C PRO A 129 20.12 14.37 -0.75
N GLY A 130 20.43 13.53 -1.74
CA GLY A 130 20.40 12.07 -1.61
C GLY A 130 19.03 11.42 -1.83
N LEU A 131 17.95 12.20 -1.97
CA LEU A 131 16.64 11.69 -2.40
C LEU A 131 16.57 11.70 -3.92
N PHE A 132 16.21 10.58 -4.52
CA PHE A 132 16.06 10.45 -5.97
C PHE A 132 14.66 9.98 -6.30
N HIS A 133 14.04 10.60 -7.29
CA HIS A 133 12.71 10.25 -7.77
C HIS A 133 12.74 9.93 -9.28
N PRO A 134 11.89 9.00 -9.75
CA PRO A 134 11.81 8.70 -11.18
C PRO A 134 11.31 9.93 -11.94
N VAL A 135 11.88 10.17 -13.12
CA VAL A 135 11.46 11.24 -14.02
C VAL A 135 10.25 10.73 -14.82
N PRO A 136 9.04 11.32 -14.69
CA PRO A 136 7.80 10.74 -15.21
C PRO A 136 7.78 10.45 -16.71
N THR A 137 8.56 11.18 -17.51
CA THR A 137 8.58 11.11 -18.98
C THR A 137 9.74 10.27 -19.52
N MET A 138 10.55 9.67 -18.64
CA MET A 138 11.75 8.93 -19.04
C MET A 138 11.61 7.44 -18.68
N PRO A 139 12.08 6.54 -19.56
CA PRO A 139 12.33 5.17 -19.17
C PRO A 139 13.31 5.17 -18.00
N HIS A 140 12.95 4.49 -16.92
CA HIS A 140 13.81 4.35 -15.76
C HIS A 140 14.04 2.87 -15.49
N GLN A 141 15.29 2.53 -15.19
CA GLN A 141 15.59 1.20 -14.70
C GLN A 141 15.33 1.20 -13.19
N PRO A 142 14.43 0.37 -12.69
CA PRO A 142 14.15 0.36 -11.26
C PRO A 142 15.40 -0.01 -10.44
N PRO A 143 15.54 0.54 -9.22
CA PRO A 143 16.67 0.23 -8.35
C PRO A 143 16.72 -1.27 -8.01
N ALA A 144 17.92 -1.76 -7.73
CA ALA A 144 18.06 -3.06 -7.07
C ALA A 144 17.38 -3.00 -5.70
N LEU A 145 16.46 -3.94 -5.45
CA LEU A 145 15.78 -4.03 -4.17
C LEU A 145 16.79 -4.36 -3.06
N PRO A 146 16.72 -3.69 -1.89
CA PRO A 146 17.55 -4.04 -0.75
C PRO A 146 17.29 -5.49 -0.33
N GLU A 147 18.35 -6.26 -0.05
CA GLU A 147 18.22 -7.63 0.47
C GLU A 147 17.49 -7.64 1.82
N GLU A 148 16.71 -8.69 2.09
CA GLU A 148 16.02 -8.86 3.36
C GLU A 148 17.03 -9.03 4.49
N GLY A 149 16.88 -8.29 5.59
CA GLY A 149 17.85 -8.27 6.70
C GLY A 149 19.14 -7.49 6.43
N SER A 150 19.28 -6.86 5.26
CA SER A 150 20.37 -5.90 5.03
C SER A 150 20.09 -4.57 5.73
N ALA A 151 21.14 -3.79 6.02
CA ALA A 151 21.01 -2.46 6.62
C ALA A 151 20.33 -1.40 5.72
N GLY A 152 19.76 -1.81 4.58
CA GLY A 152 19.03 -0.91 3.68
C GLY A 152 17.64 -0.62 4.24
N ALA A 153 17.35 0.66 4.46
CA ALA A 153 16.05 1.08 4.97
C ALA A 153 14.97 0.96 3.88
N VAL A 154 13.83 0.37 4.21
CA VAL A 154 12.67 0.28 3.32
C VAL A 154 11.49 0.88 4.04
N TYR A 155 10.89 1.92 3.45
CA TYR A 155 9.69 2.55 3.99
C TYR A 155 8.55 2.53 2.99
N LEU A 156 7.34 2.29 3.47
CA LEU A 156 6.12 2.35 2.69
C LEU A 156 5.48 3.72 2.85
N LEU A 157 5.22 4.41 1.73
CA LEU A 157 4.38 5.61 1.73
C LEU A 157 2.93 5.17 1.89
N SER A 158 2.39 5.33 3.10
CA SER A 158 1.14 4.71 3.51
C SER A 158 0.14 5.73 4.05
N LYS A 159 -1.15 5.42 3.90
CA LYS A 159 -2.26 6.21 4.42
C LYS A 159 -3.42 5.33 4.86
N GLN A 160 -4.16 5.77 5.87
CA GLN A 160 -5.35 5.13 6.38
C GLN A 160 -6.50 6.16 6.53
N GLY A 161 -7.75 5.69 6.64
CA GLY A 161 -8.95 6.53 6.48
C GLY A 161 -9.21 7.60 7.56
N LYS A 162 -8.51 7.56 8.69
CA LYS A 162 -8.54 8.53 9.79
C LYS A 162 -7.40 9.56 9.73
N SER A 163 -6.41 9.38 8.86
CA SER A 163 -5.28 10.31 8.71
C SER A 163 -5.48 11.25 7.53
N TRP A 164 -5.16 12.52 7.74
CA TRP A 164 -5.13 13.54 6.68
C TRP A 164 -3.89 13.42 5.79
N HIS A 165 -2.80 12.89 6.33
CA HIS A 165 -1.49 12.88 5.68
C HIS A 165 -1.01 11.46 5.39
N TYR A 166 -0.20 11.34 4.34
CA TYR A 166 0.64 10.17 4.13
C TYR A 166 1.74 10.14 5.18
N GLN A 167 2.15 8.93 5.55
CA GLN A 167 3.24 8.66 6.48
C GLN A 167 4.22 7.68 5.84
N LEU A 168 5.48 7.75 6.26
CA LEU A 168 6.48 6.74 5.94
C LEU A 168 6.47 5.71 7.08
N TRP A 169 6.09 4.47 6.76
CA TRP A 169 6.10 3.38 7.72
C TRP A 169 7.25 2.44 7.43
N ASP A 170 7.96 2.03 8.48
CA ASP A 170 9.02 1.03 8.36
C ASP A 170 8.44 -0.29 7.84
N TYR A 171 9.08 -0.86 6.81
CA TYR A 171 8.55 -2.06 6.15
C TYR A 171 8.45 -3.26 7.09
N ASP A 172 9.44 -3.45 7.97
CA ASP A 172 9.48 -4.58 8.89
C ASP A 172 8.37 -4.43 9.95
N GLN A 173 8.12 -3.21 10.42
CA GLN A 173 6.99 -2.93 11.31
C GLN A 173 5.63 -3.25 10.67
N VAL A 174 5.44 -2.86 9.40
CA VAL A 174 4.20 -3.15 8.65
C VAL A 174 4.08 -4.66 8.42
N ARG A 175 5.17 -5.33 8.03
CA ARG A 175 5.22 -6.78 7.83
C ARG A 175 4.78 -7.51 9.10
N ASP A 176 5.35 -7.15 10.24
CA ASP A 176 5.09 -7.84 11.50
C ASP A 176 3.65 -7.58 11.99
N SER A 177 3.14 -6.37 11.78
CA SER A 177 1.74 -6.02 12.07
C SER A 177 0.74 -6.75 11.18
N ASN A 178 1.08 -6.97 9.90
CA ASN A 178 0.24 -7.70 8.96
C ASN A 178 0.28 -9.22 9.18
N LEU A 179 1.45 -9.79 9.50
CA LEU A 179 1.65 -11.24 9.61
C LEU A 179 0.85 -11.88 10.76
N GLN A 180 0.53 -11.12 11.80
CA GLN A 180 -0.25 -11.58 12.95
C GLN A 180 -1.77 -11.65 12.72
N LEU A 181 -2.27 -11.17 11.57
CA LEU A 181 -3.71 -11.15 11.21
C LEU A 181 -4.07 -12.36 10.36
#